data_AF-A0A1X1UD85-F1
#
_entry.id   AF-A0A1X1UD85-F1
#
_cell.length_a   1.000
_cell.length_b   1.000
_cell.length_c   1.000
_cell.angle_alpha   90.00
_cell.angle_beta   90.00
_cell.angle_gamma   90.00
#
_symmetry.space_group_name_H-M   'P 1'
#
loop_
_entity.id
_entity.type
_entity.pdbx_description
1 polymer ?
#
loop_
_entity_poly.entity_id
_entity_poly.type
_entity_poly.pdbx_seq_one_letter_code
_entity_poly.pdbx_strand_id
1 'polypeptide(L)'
;MHLIYVADTVDELIYSKADWTDLTGEESNRYWRWPCKELKPDPVDLPPRTPRPTEEQAWAILGREVPDEPAPWPGCLIGQEYSVKTNGAVHNQSGLQIGNPQGVDRMVERVRGRPGGRFRVTPEYRLVLVWQPEGTHAFVVAGQLSEPFRVLEQADGEIAAAGVDDLRAGDAYTGPADKKGGTFKVAQRAGGIIERKIPGGSEVAQVHGTADPNGEENGRRILAAWECLDRSFSRFFVNSLGHAWYETATGRRFLAVVEGGFAWPEERGAHR
;
A
#
# COMPACT_ATOMS: atom_id res chain seq x y z
N MET A 1 -20.52 15.21 -38.34
CA MET A 1 -21.33 15.04 -37.12
C MET A 1 -21.41 16.38 -36.39
N HIS A 2 -22.62 16.83 -36.04
CA HIS A 2 -22.81 18.04 -35.24
C HIS A 2 -22.99 17.63 -33.77
N LEU A 3 -22.09 18.10 -32.90
CA LEU A 3 -22.12 17.83 -31.48
C LEU A 3 -22.55 19.10 -30.76
N ILE A 4 -23.74 19.06 -30.17
CA ILE A 4 -24.28 20.16 -29.37
C ILE A 4 -24.21 19.74 -27.90
N TYR A 5 -23.73 20.63 -27.04
CA TYR A 5 -23.69 20.40 -25.60
C TYR A 5 -24.14 21.65 -24.86
N VAL A 6 -24.80 21.46 -23.72
CA VAL A 6 -25.15 22.56 -22.82
C VAL A 6 -23.97 22.83 -21.89
N ALA A 7 -23.47 24.05 -21.89
CA ALA A 7 -22.31 24.44 -21.09
C ALA A 7 -22.59 24.32 -19.58
N ASP A 8 -21.59 23.94 -18.80
CA ASP A 8 -21.66 23.82 -17.34
C ASP A 8 -22.68 22.77 -16.86
N THR A 9 -22.96 21.76 -17.69
CA THR A 9 -23.87 20.65 -17.37
C THR A 9 -23.22 19.28 -17.49
N VAL A 10 -23.97 18.24 -17.14
CA VAL A 10 -23.56 16.85 -17.31
C VAL A 10 -23.29 16.49 -18.77
N ASP A 11 -23.93 17.18 -19.73
CA ASP A 11 -23.70 16.96 -21.16
C ASP A 11 -22.24 17.22 -21.52
N GLU A 12 -21.65 18.28 -20.97
CA GLU A 12 -20.23 18.62 -21.15
C GLU A 12 -19.30 17.54 -20.57
N LEU A 13 -19.70 16.88 -19.47
CA LEU A 13 -18.95 15.79 -18.85
C LEU A 13 -18.97 14.50 -19.67
N ILE A 14 -20.03 14.24 -20.44
CA ILE A 14 -20.12 13.06 -21.31
C ILE A 14 -19.05 13.12 -22.40
N TYR A 15 -18.79 14.30 -22.95
CA TYR A 15 -17.77 14.49 -23.98
C TYR A 15 -16.33 14.32 -23.48
N SER A 16 -16.08 14.44 -22.18
CA SER A 16 -14.75 14.20 -21.60
C SER A 16 -14.34 12.73 -21.51
N LYS A 17 -15.24 11.78 -21.81
CA LYS A 17 -15.02 10.34 -21.61
C LYS A 17 -14.40 9.61 -22.80
N ALA A 18 -14.43 10.18 -24.00
CA ALA A 18 -13.93 9.53 -25.20
C ALA A 18 -13.39 10.57 -26.19
N ASP A 19 -12.37 10.21 -26.96
CA ASP A 19 -11.88 11.06 -28.04
C ASP A 19 -12.79 10.85 -29.25
N TRP A 20 -13.70 11.79 -29.46
CA TRP A 20 -14.67 11.73 -30.56
C TRP A 20 -14.01 11.99 -31.90
N THR A 21 -12.80 12.56 -31.94
CA THR A 21 -12.04 12.77 -33.17
C THR A 21 -11.56 11.45 -33.75
N ASP A 22 -11.19 10.49 -32.90
CA ASP A 22 -10.77 9.14 -33.31
C ASP A 22 -11.96 8.35 -33.91
N LEU A 23 -13.19 8.62 -33.46
CA LEU A 23 -14.39 7.92 -33.92
C LEU A 23 -14.97 8.46 -35.24
N THR A 24 -14.80 9.76 -35.53
CA THR A 24 -15.51 10.41 -36.64
C THR A 24 -14.60 11.16 -37.62
N GLY A 25 -13.31 11.32 -37.29
CA GLY A 25 -12.35 12.11 -38.04
C GLY A 25 -12.44 13.61 -37.71
N GLU A 26 -11.28 14.28 -37.67
CA GLU A 26 -11.11 15.67 -37.25
C GLU A 26 -11.93 16.67 -38.07
N GLU A 27 -12.02 16.48 -39.38
CA GLU A 27 -12.79 17.36 -40.27
C GLU A 27 -14.32 17.17 -40.19
N SER A 28 -14.76 16.08 -39.58
CA SER A 28 -16.19 15.74 -39.51
C SER A 28 -16.90 16.38 -38.32
N ASN A 29 -16.17 16.85 -37.31
CA ASN A 29 -16.76 17.29 -36.05
C ASN A 29 -17.00 18.80 -36.04
N ARG A 30 -18.25 19.20 -35.84
CA ARG A 30 -18.63 20.60 -35.58
C ARG A 30 -19.21 20.71 -34.19
N TYR A 31 -18.56 21.47 -33.32
CA TYR A 31 -18.97 21.65 -31.94
C TYR A 31 -19.79 22.91 -31.77
N TRP A 32 -20.83 22.83 -30.94
CA TRP A 32 -21.73 23.93 -30.64
C TRP A 32 -21.95 23.99 -29.13
N ARG A 33 -21.56 25.11 -28.52
CA ARG A 33 -21.78 25.39 -27.09
C ARG A 33 -23.13 26.06 -26.93
N TRP A 34 -24.01 25.52 -26.09
CA TRP A 34 -25.28 26.17 -25.75
C TRP A 34 -25.23 26.74 -24.32
N PRO A 35 -25.17 28.07 -24.15
CA PRO A 35 -25.36 28.69 -22.84
C PRO A 35 -26.81 28.52 -22.36
N CYS A 36 -27.04 28.08 -21.12
CA CYS A 36 -28.40 27.81 -20.60
C CYS A 36 -29.39 28.99 -20.70
N LYS A 37 -28.91 30.23 -20.88
CA LYS A 37 -29.73 31.45 -20.92
C LYS A 37 -29.95 31.99 -22.33
N GLU A 38 -29.42 31.33 -23.36
CA GLU A 38 -29.45 31.83 -24.73
C GLU A 38 -30.35 31.00 -25.64
N LEU A 39 -30.91 31.67 -26.65
CA LEU A 39 -31.83 31.08 -27.62
C LEU A 39 -31.14 30.30 -28.75
N LYS A 40 -29.83 30.48 -28.92
CA LYS A 40 -29.04 29.85 -29.98
C LYS A 40 -27.68 29.36 -29.43
N PRO A 41 -27.17 28.23 -29.93
CA PRO A 41 -25.84 27.76 -29.59
C PRO A 41 -24.77 28.48 -30.42
N ASP A 42 -23.59 28.65 -29.82
CA ASP A 42 -22.41 29.25 -30.43
C ASP A 42 -21.51 28.16 -31.04
N PRO A 43 -21.03 28.31 -32.28
CA PRO A 43 -20.04 27.41 -32.83
C PRO A 43 -18.72 27.55 -32.07
N VAL A 44 -18.08 26.42 -31.76
CA VAL A 44 -16.76 26.38 -31.13
C VAL A 44 -15.83 25.47 -31.93
N ASP A 45 -14.57 25.88 -32.06
CA ASP A 45 -13.59 25.17 -32.90
C ASP A 45 -13.00 23.94 -32.20
N LEU A 46 -13.12 23.87 -30.87
CA LEU A 46 -12.55 22.81 -30.05
C LEU A 46 -13.65 22.08 -29.28
N PRO A 47 -13.44 20.78 -28.97
CA PRO A 47 -14.36 20.05 -28.12
C PRO A 47 -14.47 20.69 -26.73
N PRO A 48 -15.63 20.56 -26.06
CA PRO A 48 -15.86 21.10 -24.71
C PRO A 48 -14.77 20.70 -23.71
N ARG A 49 -14.36 19.43 -23.79
CA ARG A 49 -13.28 18.85 -23.00
C ARG A 49 -12.59 17.81 -23.84
N THR A 50 -11.27 17.91 -23.91
CA THR A 50 -10.44 16.82 -24.42
C THR A 50 -10.29 15.77 -23.32
N PRO A 51 -10.45 14.47 -23.61
CA PRO A 51 -10.11 13.43 -22.65
C PRO A 51 -8.68 13.62 -22.16
N ARG A 52 -8.42 13.20 -20.92
CA ARG A 52 -7.02 13.15 -20.48
C ARG A 52 -6.26 12.15 -21.36
N PRO A 53 -4.99 12.44 -21.70
CA PRO A 53 -4.14 11.53 -22.45
C PRO A 53 -4.19 10.09 -21.90
N THR A 54 -4.17 9.11 -22.79
CA THR A 54 -3.95 7.70 -22.43
C THR A 54 -2.55 7.52 -21.83
N GLU A 55 -2.23 6.33 -21.31
CA GLU A 55 -0.89 6.05 -20.79
C GLU A 55 0.18 6.24 -21.87
N GLU A 56 -0.02 5.69 -23.07
CA GLU A 56 0.86 5.85 -24.23
C GLU A 56 1.08 7.33 -24.59
N GLN A 57 -0.01 8.10 -24.69
CA GLN A 57 0.08 9.52 -25.04
C GLN A 57 0.79 10.32 -23.95
N ALA A 58 0.48 10.04 -22.68
CA ALA A 58 1.17 10.65 -21.55
C ALA A 58 2.66 10.29 -21.51
N TRP A 59 3.00 9.05 -21.85
CA TRP A 59 4.39 8.60 -21.94
C TRP A 59 5.14 9.31 -23.07
N ALA A 60 4.50 9.51 -24.22
CA ALA A 60 5.04 10.33 -25.30
C ALA A 60 5.25 11.79 -24.90
N ILE A 61 4.32 12.40 -24.15
CA ILE A 61 4.45 13.76 -23.60
C ILE A 61 5.66 13.88 -22.66
N LEU A 62 5.96 12.83 -21.89
CA LEU A 62 7.14 12.76 -21.02
C LEU A 62 8.45 12.45 -21.77
N GLY A 63 8.42 12.37 -23.10
CA GLY A 63 9.61 12.07 -23.90
C GLY A 63 10.01 10.60 -23.90
N ARG A 64 9.11 9.70 -23.45
CA ARG A 64 9.35 8.25 -23.34
C ARG A 64 10.50 7.87 -22.41
N GLU A 65 10.79 8.74 -21.44
CA GLU A 65 11.79 8.53 -20.41
C GLU A 65 11.24 8.89 -19.05
N VAL A 66 11.77 8.23 -18.01
CA VAL A 66 11.38 8.52 -16.63
C VAL A 66 12.10 9.80 -16.23
N PRO A 67 11.39 10.82 -15.75
CA PRO A 67 12.04 12.05 -15.28
C PRO A 67 12.99 11.77 -14.10
N ASP A 68 14.17 12.39 -14.12
CA ASP A 68 15.15 12.28 -13.02
C ASP A 68 14.57 12.80 -11.70
N GLU A 69 13.80 13.89 -11.77
CA GLU A 69 13.03 14.46 -10.67
C GLU A 69 11.54 14.19 -10.82
N PRO A 70 10.77 14.06 -9.73
CA PRO A 70 9.33 13.84 -9.82
C PRO A 70 8.62 14.91 -10.66
N ALA A 71 7.94 14.47 -11.72
CA ALA A 71 7.26 15.38 -12.64
C ALA A 71 5.75 15.13 -12.67
N PRO A 72 4.92 16.14 -12.96
CA PRO A 72 3.48 15.97 -13.11
C PRO A 72 3.09 14.87 -14.10
N TRP A 73 2.12 14.04 -13.72
CA TRP A 73 1.52 13.06 -14.63
C TRP A 73 0.43 13.73 -15.50
N PRO A 74 0.60 13.78 -16.83
CA PRO A 74 -0.37 14.43 -17.71
C PRO A 74 -1.56 13.53 -18.05
N GLY A 75 -1.44 12.21 -17.88
CA GLY A 75 -2.42 11.24 -18.33
C GLY A 75 -3.64 11.04 -17.42
N CYS A 76 -4.52 10.16 -17.87
CA CYS A 76 -5.60 9.62 -17.07
C CYS A 76 -5.05 8.83 -15.87
N LEU A 77 -5.78 8.84 -14.75
CA LEU A 77 -5.36 8.11 -13.56
C LEU A 77 -5.83 6.65 -13.67
N ILE A 78 -4.95 5.80 -14.18
CA ILE A 78 -5.17 4.35 -14.29
C ILE A 78 -4.18 3.57 -13.41
N GLY A 79 -4.27 2.25 -13.48
CA GLY A 79 -3.35 1.36 -12.78
C GLY A 79 -3.83 0.92 -11.40
N GLN A 80 -3.07 -0.02 -10.84
CA GLN A 80 -3.39 -0.65 -9.57
C GLN A 80 -2.83 0.18 -8.41
N GLU A 81 -3.63 0.32 -7.34
CA GLU A 81 -3.21 0.98 -6.12
C GLU A 81 -2.41 0.04 -5.21
N TYR A 82 -1.34 0.59 -4.65
CA TYR A 82 -0.45 -0.06 -3.70
C TYR A 82 -0.23 0.86 -2.50
N SER A 83 0.23 0.26 -1.42
CA SER A 83 0.70 0.99 -0.25
C SER A 83 2.10 0.53 0.12
N VAL A 84 2.91 1.46 0.58
CA VAL A 84 4.22 1.17 1.17
C VAL A 84 4.20 1.61 2.64
N LYS A 85 4.69 0.74 3.51
CA LYS A 85 4.81 1.01 4.95
C LYS A 85 6.15 1.69 5.25
N THR A 86 6.29 2.20 6.47
CA THR A 86 7.53 2.87 6.91
C THR A 86 8.73 1.94 7.02
N ASN A 87 8.52 0.62 7.06
CA ASN A 87 9.57 -0.40 7.00
C ASN A 87 9.88 -0.86 5.55
N GLY A 88 9.38 -0.15 4.54
CA GLY A 88 9.56 -0.46 3.12
C GLY A 88 8.71 -1.62 2.59
N ALA A 89 7.91 -2.29 3.43
CA ALA A 89 7.02 -3.35 2.97
C ALA A 89 5.93 -2.78 2.06
N VAL A 90 5.76 -3.39 0.88
CA VAL A 90 4.78 -2.98 -0.12
C VAL A 90 3.61 -3.96 -0.14
N HIS A 91 2.39 -3.45 -0.18
CA HIS A 91 1.16 -4.24 -0.24
C HIS A 91 0.28 -3.76 -1.38
N ASN A 92 -0.38 -4.68 -2.08
CA ASN A 92 -1.40 -4.35 -3.06
C ASN A 92 -2.74 -3.98 -2.38
N GLN A 93 -3.74 -3.59 -3.18
CA GLN A 93 -5.09 -3.25 -2.69
C GLN A 93 -5.78 -4.39 -1.89
N SER A 94 -5.43 -5.65 -2.14
CA SER A 94 -5.96 -6.81 -1.44
C SER A 94 -5.23 -7.09 -0.12
N GLY A 95 -4.22 -6.29 0.23
CA GLY A 95 -3.41 -6.46 1.43
C GLY A 95 -2.32 -7.52 1.32
N LEU A 96 -2.07 -8.08 0.12
CA LEU A 96 -1.02 -9.06 -0.12
C LEU A 96 0.33 -8.34 -0.28
N GLN A 97 1.37 -8.87 0.36
CA GLN A 97 2.71 -8.29 0.33
C GLN A 97 3.39 -8.57 -1.02
N ILE A 98 4.15 -7.60 -1.52
CA ILE A 98 4.99 -7.71 -2.72
C ILE A 98 6.41 -8.15 -2.31
N GLY A 99 6.93 -9.18 -2.97
CA GLY A 99 8.26 -9.74 -2.70
C GLY A 99 9.41 -8.99 -3.37
N ASN A 100 9.15 -8.26 -4.46
CA ASN A 100 10.12 -7.48 -5.22
C ASN A 100 9.76 -5.97 -5.24
N PRO A 101 9.89 -5.25 -4.11
CA PRO A 101 9.45 -3.85 -3.98
C PRO A 101 10.24 -2.84 -4.84
N GLN A 102 11.40 -3.21 -5.39
CA GLN A 102 12.17 -2.42 -6.37
C GLN A 102 12.46 -0.96 -5.96
N GLY A 103 12.67 -0.70 -4.65
CA GLY A 103 13.02 0.63 -4.15
C GLY A 103 11.88 1.66 -4.23
N VAL A 104 10.64 1.21 -4.41
CA VAL A 104 9.47 2.10 -4.51
C VAL A 104 9.21 2.91 -3.24
N ASP A 105 9.69 2.41 -2.09
CA ASP A 105 9.69 3.14 -0.82
C ASP A 105 10.41 4.49 -0.95
N ARG A 106 11.60 4.50 -1.55
CA ARG A 106 12.37 5.73 -1.80
C ARG A 106 11.72 6.63 -2.85
N MET A 107 11.13 6.03 -3.88
CA MET A 107 10.39 6.79 -4.91
C MET A 107 9.21 7.55 -4.28
N VAL A 108 8.43 6.88 -3.45
CA VAL A 108 7.27 7.46 -2.75
C VAL A 108 7.71 8.50 -1.72
N GLU A 109 8.75 8.20 -0.93
CA GLU A 109 9.28 9.12 0.07
C GLU A 109 9.79 10.42 -0.55
N ARG A 110 10.50 10.34 -1.70
CA ARG A 110 11.00 11.49 -2.44
C ARG A 110 9.89 12.49 -2.82
N VAL A 111 8.70 12.00 -3.14
CA VAL A 111 7.54 12.86 -3.44
C VAL A 111 6.85 13.36 -2.18
N ARG A 112 6.67 12.49 -1.18
CA ARG A 112 5.87 12.82 0.01
C ARG A 112 6.63 13.57 1.09
N GLY A 113 7.97 13.59 1.03
CA GLY A 113 8.85 14.11 2.07
C GLY A 113 8.82 13.29 3.38
N ARG A 114 8.24 12.09 3.36
CA ARG A 114 8.14 11.20 4.53
C ARG A 114 7.95 9.74 4.10
N PRO A 115 8.40 8.77 4.92
CA PRO A 115 8.31 7.36 4.58
C PRO A 115 6.87 6.83 4.58
N GLY A 116 6.68 5.76 3.81
CA GLY A 116 5.38 5.13 3.60
C GLY A 116 4.46 5.95 2.70
N GLY A 117 3.27 5.43 2.40
CA GLY A 117 2.26 6.12 1.60
C GLY A 117 1.49 5.21 0.66
N ARG A 118 0.60 5.81 -0.14
CA ARG A 118 -0.10 5.13 -1.23
C ARG A 118 0.44 5.64 -2.56
N PHE A 119 0.42 4.76 -3.54
CA PHE A 119 0.86 5.06 -4.90
C PHE A 119 0.10 4.16 -5.88
N ARG A 120 0.22 4.47 -7.17
CA ARG A 120 -0.33 3.66 -8.26
C ARG A 120 0.79 3.23 -9.18
N VAL A 121 0.60 2.08 -9.83
CA VAL A 121 1.50 1.62 -10.88
C VAL A 121 0.70 1.50 -12.17
N THR A 122 1.13 2.21 -13.20
CA THR A 122 0.48 2.14 -14.52
C THR A 122 0.71 0.79 -15.18
N PRO A 123 -0.26 0.26 -15.94
CA PRO A 123 -0.20 -1.11 -16.46
C PRO A 123 0.84 -1.33 -17.56
N GLU A 124 1.02 -0.40 -18.50
CA GLU A 124 1.87 -0.62 -19.69
C GLU A 124 3.34 -0.34 -19.39
N TYR A 125 3.61 0.84 -18.84
CA TYR A 125 4.95 1.36 -18.61
C TYR A 125 5.44 1.19 -17.18
N ARG A 126 4.61 0.68 -16.26
CA ARG A 126 4.95 0.47 -14.84
C ARG A 126 5.47 1.72 -14.14
N LEU A 127 4.89 2.87 -14.48
CA LEU A 127 5.21 4.15 -13.87
C LEU A 127 4.61 4.22 -12.48
N VAL A 128 5.41 4.66 -11.51
CA VAL A 128 5.01 4.84 -10.12
C VAL A 128 4.41 6.23 -9.97
N LEU A 129 3.10 6.31 -9.79
CA LEU A 129 2.36 7.56 -9.62
C LEU A 129 2.07 7.81 -8.14
N VAL A 130 2.46 8.98 -7.64
CA VAL A 130 2.27 9.35 -6.23
C VAL A 130 1.40 10.59 -6.14
N TRP A 131 0.42 10.56 -5.24
CA TRP A 131 -0.47 11.70 -5.01
C TRP A 131 0.26 12.82 -4.27
N GLN A 132 0.20 14.05 -4.81
CA GLN A 132 0.79 15.24 -4.23
C GLN A 132 -0.27 16.36 -4.14
N PRO A 133 -0.87 16.60 -2.96
CA PRO A 133 -1.98 17.56 -2.82
C PRO A 133 -1.57 19.02 -3.02
N GLU A 134 -0.32 19.36 -2.80
CA GLU A 134 0.19 20.75 -2.82
C GLU A 134 0.58 21.22 -4.23
N GLY A 135 0.52 20.34 -5.24
CA GLY A 135 0.88 20.65 -6.62
C GLY A 135 -0.32 21.03 -7.51
N THR A 136 -0.04 21.72 -8.62
CA THR A 136 -1.02 22.02 -9.68
C THR A 136 -1.61 20.74 -10.30
N HIS A 137 -0.87 19.63 -10.22
CA HIS A 137 -1.30 18.31 -10.64
C HIS A 137 -1.43 17.38 -9.42
N ALA A 138 -2.53 16.63 -9.37
CA ALA A 138 -2.79 15.73 -8.26
C ALA A 138 -1.81 14.56 -8.16
N PHE A 139 -1.18 14.15 -9.28
CA PHE A 139 -0.26 13.00 -9.31
C PHE A 139 1.03 13.36 -10.04
N VAL A 140 2.14 12.81 -9.53
CA VAL A 140 3.46 12.93 -10.11
C VAL A 140 4.05 11.54 -10.40
N VAL A 141 4.86 11.45 -11.46
CA VAL A 141 5.67 10.27 -11.78
C VAL A 141 6.89 10.28 -10.88
N ALA A 142 7.00 9.29 -10.00
CA ALA A 142 8.07 9.16 -9.02
C ALA A 142 9.19 8.21 -9.47
N GLY A 143 8.95 7.42 -10.52
CA GLY A 143 9.89 6.41 -11.02
C GLY A 143 9.20 5.37 -11.89
N GLN A 144 9.93 4.30 -12.23
CA GLN A 144 9.45 3.17 -13.01
C GLN A 144 9.94 1.85 -12.42
N LEU A 145 9.09 0.84 -12.46
CA LEU A 145 9.50 -0.52 -12.09
C LEU A 145 10.20 -1.21 -13.28
N SER A 146 11.36 -1.80 -13.00
CA SER A 146 12.10 -2.61 -13.97
C SER A 146 11.34 -3.86 -14.39
N GLU A 147 10.59 -4.47 -13.47
CA GLU A 147 9.75 -5.64 -13.70
C GLU A 147 8.40 -5.53 -13.00
N PRO A 148 7.37 -6.30 -13.40
CA PRO A 148 6.11 -6.36 -12.68
C PRO A 148 6.29 -6.78 -11.22
N PHE A 149 5.44 -6.23 -10.34
CA PHE A 149 5.37 -6.70 -8.96
C PHE A 149 4.89 -8.16 -8.89
N ARG A 150 5.51 -8.91 -7.99
CA ARG A 150 5.21 -10.30 -7.68
C ARG A 150 4.74 -10.36 -6.24
N VAL A 151 3.57 -10.93 -6.05
CA VAL A 151 3.04 -11.20 -4.71
C VAL A 151 3.95 -12.22 -4.04
N LEU A 152 4.29 -11.99 -2.78
CA LEU A 152 5.04 -12.93 -1.98
C LEU A 152 4.22 -14.21 -1.80
N GLU A 153 4.80 -15.35 -2.17
CA GLU A 153 4.15 -16.65 -2.02
C GLU A 153 3.91 -16.98 -0.55
N GLN A 154 2.82 -17.71 -0.30
CA GLN A 154 2.44 -18.19 1.00
C GLN A 154 2.27 -19.71 0.92
N ALA A 155 2.98 -20.44 1.78
CA ALA A 155 2.79 -21.86 1.95
C ALA A 155 1.42 -22.14 2.58
N ASP A 156 0.88 -23.32 2.25
CA ASP A 156 -0.29 -23.84 2.94
C ASP A 156 0.00 -24.00 4.45
N GLY A 157 -1.05 -23.92 5.28
CA GLY A 157 -0.93 -24.05 6.72
C GLY A 157 -0.32 -25.38 7.16
N GLU A 158 -0.63 -26.49 6.48
CA GLU A 158 -0.08 -27.81 6.83
C GLU A 158 1.42 -27.89 6.56
N ILE A 159 1.87 -27.39 5.41
CA ILE A 159 3.29 -27.33 5.04
C ILE A 159 4.05 -26.41 5.99
N ALA A 160 3.45 -25.26 6.31
CA ALA A 160 4.05 -24.30 7.23
C ALA A 160 4.18 -24.85 8.65
N ALA A 161 3.19 -25.61 9.14
CA ALA A 161 3.24 -26.25 10.45
C ALA A 161 4.31 -27.35 10.51
N ALA A 162 4.44 -28.17 9.47
CA ALA A 162 5.42 -29.25 9.43
C ALA A 162 6.88 -28.76 9.40
N GLY A 163 7.14 -27.60 8.78
CA GLY A 163 8.49 -27.05 8.63
C GLY A 163 8.91 -26.02 9.68
N VAL A 164 8.05 -25.67 10.64
CA VAL A 164 8.33 -24.56 11.56
C VAL A 164 9.44 -24.87 12.56
N ASP A 165 9.60 -26.15 12.95
CA ASP A 165 10.57 -26.59 13.95
C ASP A 165 12.02 -26.39 13.49
N ASP A 166 12.25 -26.32 12.18
CA ASP A 166 13.57 -26.08 11.58
C ASP A 166 13.92 -24.58 11.48
N LEU A 167 12.95 -23.69 11.70
CA LEU A 167 13.14 -22.25 11.54
C LEU A 167 13.76 -21.60 12.78
N ARG A 168 14.68 -20.68 12.55
CA ARG A 168 15.28 -19.81 13.56
C ARG A 168 14.76 -18.38 13.42
N ALA A 169 14.88 -17.62 14.50
CA ALA A 169 14.57 -16.20 14.48
C ALA A 169 15.36 -15.50 13.36
N GLY A 170 14.65 -14.78 12.49
CA GLY A 170 15.22 -14.10 11.32
C GLY A 170 15.17 -14.89 10.02
N ASP A 171 14.82 -16.19 10.05
CA ASP A 171 14.66 -16.98 8.83
C ASP A 171 13.47 -16.48 7.99
N ALA A 172 13.51 -16.76 6.69
CA ALA A 172 12.39 -16.44 5.80
C ALA A 172 11.14 -17.21 6.23
N TYR A 173 10.03 -16.50 6.43
CA TYR A 173 8.77 -17.09 6.86
C TYR A 173 7.75 -17.09 5.73
N THR A 174 7.36 -18.28 5.27
CA THR A 174 6.42 -18.47 4.17
C THR A 174 5.02 -18.90 4.61
N GLY A 175 4.81 -19.22 5.89
CA GLY A 175 3.52 -19.68 6.42
C GLY A 175 2.42 -18.60 6.42
N PRO A 176 1.25 -18.86 7.06
CA PRO A 176 0.11 -17.95 6.99
C PRO A 176 0.41 -16.52 7.47
N ALA A 177 -0.02 -15.52 6.69
CA ALA A 177 0.14 -14.09 6.99
C ALA A 177 -1.05 -13.47 7.76
N ASP A 178 -2.04 -14.29 8.14
CA ASP A 178 -3.13 -13.79 8.97
C ASP A 178 -2.61 -13.34 10.34
N LYS A 179 -3.40 -12.51 11.02
CA LYS A 179 -3.04 -11.90 12.31
C LYS A 179 -3.99 -12.35 13.40
N LYS A 180 -4.57 -13.55 13.27
CA LYS A 180 -5.62 -14.05 14.17
C LYS A 180 -5.10 -14.25 15.61
N GLY A 181 -3.83 -14.56 15.77
CA GLY A 181 -3.16 -14.63 17.07
C GLY A 181 -2.82 -13.27 17.68
N GLY A 182 -2.97 -12.18 16.92
CA GLY A 182 -2.83 -10.81 17.40
C GLY A 182 -1.74 -9.98 16.73
N THR A 183 -1.72 -8.70 17.06
CA THR A 183 -0.68 -7.75 16.67
C THR A 183 -0.05 -7.16 17.92
N PHE A 184 1.28 -7.24 17.99
CA PHE A 184 2.04 -6.90 19.17
C PHE A 184 3.15 -5.90 18.83
N LYS A 185 3.57 -5.14 19.83
CA LYS A 185 4.67 -4.19 19.72
C LYS A 185 5.78 -4.61 20.69
N VAL A 186 7.03 -4.48 20.26
CA VAL A 186 8.18 -4.57 21.16
C VAL A 186 8.72 -3.17 21.41
N ALA A 187 9.01 -2.84 22.66
CA ALA A 187 9.55 -1.56 23.06
C ALA A 187 10.75 -1.73 23.99
N GLN A 188 11.74 -0.84 23.90
CA GLN A 188 12.99 -0.90 24.67
C GLN A 188 12.84 -0.52 26.16
N ARG A 189 11.62 -0.25 26.63
CA ARG A 189 11.41 0.08 28.05
C ARG A 189 11.82 -1.10 28.92
N ALA A 190 12.54 -0.82 30.02
CA ALA A 190 12.98 -1.81 31.00
C ALA A 190 13.74 -3.03 30.39
N GLY A 191 14.50 -2.81 29.31
CA GLY A 191 15.29 -3.88 28.69
C GLY A 191 14.54 -4.70 27.62
N GLY A 192 13.28 -4.35 27.32
CA GLY A 192 12.47 -5.04 26.31
C GLY A 192 11.13 -5.48 26.89
N ILE A 193 10.04 -4.97 26.33
CA ILE A 193 8.68 -5.36 26.71
C ILE A 193 7.84 -5.65 25.47
N ILE A 194 6.86 -6.55 25.63
CA ILE A 194 5.86 -6.87 24.61
C ILE A 194 4.55 -6.19 25.02
N GLU A 195 4.03 -5.34 24.15
CA GLU A 195 2.80 -4.57 24.35
C GLU A 195 1.70 -5.07 23.40
N ARG A 196 0.48 -5.22 23.90
CA ARG A 196 -0.74 -5.32 23.07
C ARG A 196 -1.64 -4.10 23.28
N LYS A 197 -2.40 -3.73 22.25
CA LYS A 197 -3.40 -2.67 22.35
C LYS A 197 -4.73 -3.25 22.85
N ILE A 198 -5.32 -2.60 23.85
CA ILE A 198 -6.64 -2.93 24.40
C ILE A 198 -7.55 -1.69 24.35
N PRO A 199 -8.88 -1.83 24.48
CA PRO A 199 -9.75 -0.69 24.71
C PRO A 199 -9.26 0.12 25.93
N GLY A 200 -9.04 1.42 25.75
CA GLY A 200 -8.59 2.29 26.84
C GLY A 200 -7.08 2.33 27.11
N GLY A 201 -6.25 1.57 26.38
CA GLY A 201 -4.79 1.66 26.57
C GLY A 201 -3.96 0.55 25.92
N SER A 202 -2.92 0.14 26.63
CA SER A 202 -2.04 -0.95 26.26
C SER A 202 -1.65 -1.75 27.49
N GLU A 203 -1.51 -3.06 27.33
CA GLU A 203 -1.02 -3.96 28.36
C GLU A 203 0.35 -4.48 27.99
N VAL A 204 1.15 -4.79 29.02
CA VAL A 204 2.49 -5.35 28.88
C VAL A 204 2.45 -6.82 29.26
N ALA A 205 2.99 -7.68 28.41
CA ALA A 205 3.12 -9.09 28.69
C ALA A 205 4.07 -9.31 29.86
N GLN A 206 3.71 -10.23 30.74
CA GLN A 206 4.52 -10.63 31.87
C GLN A 206 5.47 -11.75 31.45
N VAL A 207 6.74 -11.64 31.81
CA VAL A 207 7.79 -12.62 31.45
C VAL A 207 8.35 -13.38 32.66
N HIS A 208 7.85 -13.04 33.87
CA HIS A 208 8.17 -13.67 35.15
C HIS A 208 7.00 -13.56 36.13
N GLY A 209 6.84 -14.56 37.00
CA GLY A 209 6.05 -14.47 38.24
C GLY A 209 4.53 -14.53 38.06
N THR A 210 4.04 -15.18 37.01
CA THR A 210 2.62 -15.33 36.65
C THR A 210 2.11 -16.75 36.89
N ALA A 211 0.80 -16.93 36.74
CA ALA A 211 0.15 -18.25 36.72
C ALA A 211 0.21 -18.93 35.34
N ASP A 212 0.79 -18.30 34.31
CA ASP A 212 0.92 -18.83 32.94
C ASP A 212 2.40 -18.98 32.53
N PRO A 213 3.06 -20.08 32.91
CA PRO A 213 4.46 -20.33 32.59
C PRO A 213 4.74 -20.40 31.07
N ASN A 214 3.78 -20.87 30.28
CA ASN A 214 3.92 -20.99 28.83
C ASN A 214 3.91 -19.61 28.18
N GLY A 215 2.98 -18.74 28.57
CA GLY A 215 2.91 -17.37 28.10
C GLY A 215 4.15 -16.56 28.45
N GLU A 216 4.76 -16.78 29.62
CA GLU A 216 6.03 -16.15 30.00
C GLU A 216 7.19 -16.60 29.09
N GLU A 217 7.31 -17.91 28.87
CA GLU A 217 8.36 -18.48 28.04
C GLU A 217 8.23 -17.99 26.59
N ASN A 218 7.02 -17.90 26.06
CA ASN A 218 6.75 -17.29 24.76
C ASN A 218 7.21 -15.83 24.72
N GLY A 219 6.96 -15.06 25.78
CA GLY A 219 7.44 -13.68 25.89
C GLY A 219 8.97 -13.60 25.89
N ARG A 220 9.65 -14.46 26.65
CA ARG A 220 11.12 -14.54 26.69
C ARG A 220 11.71 -14.91 25.32
N ARG A 221 11.11 -15.86 24.59
CA ARG A 221 11.55 -16.24 23.23
C ARG A 221 11.49 -15.08 22.26
N ILE A 222 10.41 -14.29 22.28
CA ILE A 222 10.30 -13.11 21.42
C ILE A 222 11.32 -12.04 21.78
N LEU A 223 11.54 -11.77 23.06
CA LEU A 223 12.56 -10.79 23.48
C LEU A 223 13.98 -11.27 23.13
N ALA A 224 14.28 -12.56 23.28
CA ALA A 224 15.55 -13.14 22.85
C ALA A 224 15.73 -13.04 21.33
N ALA A 225 14.70 -13.32 20.54
CA ALA A 225 14.71 -13.14 19.09
C ALA A 225 14.92 -11.67 18.70
N TRP A 226 14.29 -10.74 19.42
CA TRP A 226 14.44 -9.30 19.20
C TRP A 226 15.88 -8.82 19.44
N GLU A 227 16.52 -9.25 20.53
CA GLU A 227 17.93 -8.94 20.80
C GLU A 227 18.87 -9.62 19.78
N CYS A 228 18.62 -10.88 19.42
CA CYS A 228 19.43 -11.62 18.43
C CYS A 228 19.39 -10.97 17.04
N LEU A 229 18.28 -10.30 16.71
CA LEU A 229 18.08 -9.61 15.43
C LEU A 229 18.41 -8.11 15.51
N ASP A 230 19.27 -7.73 16.45
CA ASP A 230 19.72 -6.36 16.69
C ASP A 230 18.57 -5.35 16.73
N ARG A 231 17.46 -5.77 17.36
CA ARG A 231 16.26 -4.97 17.57
C ARG A 231 15.63 -4.42 16.28
N SER A 232 15.79 -5.15 15.18
CA SER A 232 15.37 -4.74 13.82
C SER A 232 13.86 -4.61 13.60
N PHE A 233 13.03 -4.94 14.59
CA PHE A 233 11.57 -4.78 14.50
C PHE A 233 11.00 -4.15 15.78
N SER A 234 9.93 -3.36 15.62
CA SER A 234 9.16 -2.81 16.74
C SER A 234 7.73 -3.35 16.78
N ARG A 235 7.31 -4.08 15.74
CA ARG A 235 5.98 -4.68 15.63
C ARG A 235 6.12 -6.08 15.04
N PHE A 236 5.36 -7.02 15.59
CA PHE A 236 5.26 -8.37 15.08
C PHE A 236 3.80 -8.85 15.16
N PHE A 237 3.55 -10.00 14.55
CA PHE A 237 2.23 -10.58 14.40
C PHE A 237 2.27 -12.06 14.79
N VAL A 238 1.15 -12.58 15.25
CA VAL A 238 0.96 -14.02 15.47
C VAL A 238 -0.20 -14.48 14.60
N ASN A 239 0.01 -15.54 13.84
CA ASN A 239 -1.01 -16.09 12.94
C ASN A 239 -1.87 -17.15 13.64
N SER A 240 -2.79 -17.77 12.90
CA SER A 240 -3.67 -18.81 13.45
C SER A 240 -2.96 -20.09 13.90
N LEU A 241 -1.71 -20.31 13.49
CA LEU A 241 -0.89 -21.45 13.91
C LEU A 241 -0.05 -21.14 15.16
N GLY A 242 -0.17 -19.93 15.73
CA GLY A 242 0.70 -19.50 16.83
C GLY A 242 2.13 -19.18 16.40
N HIS A 243 2.41 -19.05 15.10
CA HIS A 243 3.73 -18.65 14.63
C HIS A 243 3.85 -17.12 14.72
N ALA A 244 4.87 -16.64 15.41
CA ALA A 244 5.23 -15.24 15.48
C ALA A 244 6.16 -14.86 14.33
N TRP A 245 5.87 -13.73 13.67
CA TRP A 245 6.64 -13.22 12.54
C TRP A 245 6.57 -11.69 12.45
N TYR A 246 7.52 -11.08 11.75
CA TYR A 246 7.49 -9.65 11.45
C TYR A 246 7.69 -9.37 9.96
N GLU A 247 7.26 -8.19 9.52
CA GLU A 247 7.38 -7.73 8.13
C GLU A 247 8.68 -6.96 7.92
N THR A 248 9.35 -7.27 6.82
CA THR A 248 10.46 -6.50 6.24
C THR A 248 10.08 -6.05 4.82
N ALA A 249 10.90 -5.19 4.19
CA ALA A 249 10.65 -4.74 2.83
C ALA A 249 10.52 -5.91 1.82
N THR A 250 11.33 -6.95 1.97
CA THR A 250 11.44 -8.04 1.00
C THR A 250 10.68 -9.31 1.40
N GLY A 251 9.97 -9.29 2.53
CA GLY A 251 9.21 -10.46 2.97
C GLY A 251 8.98 -10.53 4.46
N ARG A 252 8.60 -11.71 4.94
CA ARG A 252 8.29 -11.98 6.34
C ARG A 252 9.41 -12.79 6.97
N ARG A 253 9.66 -12.54 8.25
CA ARG A 253 10.73 -13.18 9.01
C ARG A 253 10.15 -13.87 10.23
N PHE A 254 10.57 -15.10 10.46
CA PHE A 254 10.13 -15.91 11.59
C PHE A 254 10.75 -15.38 12.89
N LEU A 255 10.03 -15.53 13.99
CA LEU A 255 10.51 -15.17 15.32
C LEU A 255 10.53 -16.40 16.24
N ALA A 256 9.37 -17.01 16.45
CA ALA A 256 9.19 -18.17 17.32
C ALA A 256 7.81 -18.80 17.14
N VAL A 257 7.64 -20.02 17.62
CA VAL A 257 6.31 -20.59 17.91
C VAL A 257 5.88 -20.12 19.31
N VAL A 258 4.69 -19.52 19.39
CA VAL A 258 4.09 -18.93 20.59
C VAL A 258 2.65 -19.43 20.79
N GLU A 259 2.47 -20.76 20.74
CA GLU A 259 1.20 -21.40 21.02
C GLU A 259 0.63 -20.99 22.39
N GLY A 260 -0.68 -20.75 22.46
CA GLY A 260 -1.34 -20.24 23.66
C GLY A 260 -1.15 -18.74 23.92
N GLY A 261 -0.28 -18.06 23.17
CA GLY A 261 -0.09 -16.62 23.25
C GLY A 261 0.91 -16.19 24.32
N PHE A 262 0.62 -15.10 25.02
CA PHE A 262 1.51 -14.49 26.02
C PHE A 262 0.77 -14.35 27.35
N ALA A 263 1.53 -14.32 28.44
CA ALA A 263 0.98 -14.05 29.77
C ALA A 263 0.64 -12.57 29.89
N TRP A 264 -0.64 -12.25 30.11
CA TRP A 264 -1.12 -10.88 30.31
C TRP A 264 -1.53 -10.68 31.77
N PRO A 265 -1.42 -9.46 32.31
CA PRO A 265 -1.95 -9.17 33.64
C PRO A 265 -3.45 -9.51 33.68
N GLU A 266 -3.88 -10.18 34.74
CA GLU A 266 -5.32 -10.39 34.99
C GLU A 266 -6.03 -9.04 35.03
N GLU A 267 -7.20 -8.94 34.37
CA GLU A 267 -8.05 -7.77 34.51
C GLU A 267 -8.31 -7.54 36.00
N ARG A 268 -7.73 -6.48 36.58
CA ARG A 268 -8.20 -6.00 37.87
C ARG A 268 -9.66 -5.63 37.64
N GLY A 269 -10.55 -6.48 38.17
CA GLY A 269 -11.98 -6.38 37.96
C GLY A 269 -12.43 -4.94 38.01
N ALA A 270 -13.09 -4.49 36.94
CA ALA A 270 -13.81 -3.24 36.95
C ALA A 270 -14.77 -3.28 38.14
N HIS A 271 -14.42 -2.60 39.22
CA HIS A 271 -15.36 -2.28 40.29
C HIS A 271 -16.48 -1.48 39.62
N ARG A 272 -17.63 -2.15 39.48
CA ARG A 272 -18.92 -1.52 39.16
C ARG A 272 -19.34 -0.57 40.25
#